data_AF-A0A661MDE2-F1
#
_entry.id   AF-A0A661MDE2-F1
#
_cell.length_a   1.000
_cell.length_b   1.000
_cell.length_c   1.000
_cell.angle_alpha   90.00
_cell.angle_beta   90.00
_cell.angle_gamma   90.00
#
_symmetry.space_group_name_H-M   'P 1'
#
loop_
_entity.id
_entity.type
_entity.pdbx_description
1 polymer ?
#
loop_
_entity_poly.entity_id
_entity_poly.type
_entity_poly.pdbx_seq_one_letter_code
_entity_poly.pdbx_strand_id
1 'polypeptide(L)'
;MNSRRKMTAKLLLLLAAISLFASPALAGREPPSEGTIGGPELWCVIVVDCNSGYATARFKRVVNCQVQTQGLAIPSQNCPTSEADALWQTLEVKLFDINDNPSTMTPIITKVKNYREDNYNIGGTSVHTVSFDAQVKFWSH
;
A
#
# COMPACT_ATOMS: atom_id res chain seq x y z
N MET A 1 45.44 -37.13 -5.04
CA MET A 1 44.29 -36.89 -5.95
C MET A 1 42.90 -36.82 -5.26
N ASN A 2 42.80 -36.68 -3.93
CA ASN A 2 41.52 -36.85 -3.19
C ASN A 2 40.96 -35.60 -2.48
N SER A 3 41.63 -34.45 -2.54
CA SER A 3 41.20 -33.23 -1.82
C SER A 3 40.24 -32.35 -2.63
N ARG A 4 40.49 -32.18 -3.94
CA ARG A 4 39.68 -31.29 -4.81
C ARG A 4 38.24 -31.75 -5.01
N ARG A 5 37.98 -33.08 -5.04
CA ARG A 5 36.62 -33.64 -5.17
C ARG A 5 35.74 -33.47 -3.93
N LYS A 6 36.34 -33.35 -2.74
CA LYS A 6 35.61 -33.14 -1.47
C LYS A 6 35.15 -31.70 -1.31
N MET A 7 35.87 -30.74 -1.91
CA MET A 7 35.58 -29.32 -1.81
C MET A 7 34.41 -28.91 -2.71
N THR A 8 34.32 -29.49 -3.92
CA THR A 8 33.21 -29.26 -4.85
C THR A 8 31.88 -29.82 -4.36
N ALA A 9 31.89 -31.01 -3.72
CA ALA A 9 30.67 -31.61 -3.17
C ALA A 9 30.09 -30.79 -1.98
N LYS A 10 30.95 -30.22 -1.13
CA LYS A 10 30.51 -29.36 -0.01
C LYS A 10 29.96 -28.02 -0.50
N LEU A 11 30.53 -27.46 -1.56
CA LEU A 11 30.05 -26.21 -2.15
C LEU A 11 28.67 -26.38 -2.82
N LEU A 12 28.46 -27.50 -3.52
CA LEU A 12 27.15 -27.84 -4.12
C LEU A 12 26.07 -28.10 -3.06
N LEU A 13 26.40 -28.74 -1.95
CA LEU A 13 25.44 -28.90 -0.83
C LEU A 13 25.08 -27.57 -0.16
N LEU A 14 26.04 -26.64 -0.06
CA LEU A 14 25.80 -25.32 0.52
C LEU A 14 24.90 -24.46 -0.40
N LEU A 15 25.10 -24.51 -1.72
CA LEU A 15 24.25 -23.81 -2.69
C LEU A 15 22.82 -24.38 -2.75
N ALA A 16 22.64 -25.69 -2.58
CA ALA A 16 21.31 -26.31 -2.54
C ALA A 16 20.54 -26.02 -1.23
N ALA A 17 21.24 -25.73 -0.13
CA ALA A 17 20.61 -25.34 1.13
C ALA A 17 20.12 -23.88 1.15
N ILE A 18 20.70 -23.01 0.30
CA ILE A 18 20.33 -21.60 0.20
C ILE A 18 19.02 -21.41 -0.59
N SER A 19 18.68 -22.31 -1.51
CA SER A 19 17.44 -22.21 -2.31
C SER A 19 16.17 -22.62 -1.56
N LEU A 20 16.28 -23.21 -0.36
CA LEU A 20 15.12 -23.61 0.47
C LEU A 20 14.60 -22.46 1.36
N PHE A 21 15.27 -21.31 1.39
CA PHE A 21 14.84 -20.12 2.12
C PHE A 21 14.45 -18.96 1.19
N ALA A 22 14.07 -19.26 -0.06
CA ALA A 22 13.29 -18.33 -0.84
C ALA A 22 11.91 -18.23 -0.18
N SER A 23 11.80 -17.36 0.83
CA SER A 23 10.50 -16.88 1.30
C SER A 23 9.74 -16.43 0.06
N PRO A 24 8.44 -16.74 -0.09
CA PRO A 24 7.65 -16.06 -1.09
C PRO A 24 7.87 -14.57 -0.84
N ALA A 25 8.46 -13.87 -1.81
CA ALA A 25 8.37 -12.43 -1.81
C ALA A 25 6.87 -12.15 -1.65
N LEU A 26 6.47 -11.45 -0.59
CA LEU A 26 5.13 -10.91 -0.49
C LEU A 26 4.98 -10.03 -1.72
N ALA A 27 4.44 -10.61 -2.80
CA ALA A 27 4.15 -9.91 -4.02
C ALA A 27 3.03 -8.96 -3.62
N GLY A 28 3.39 -7.69 -3.40
CA GLY A 28 2.43 -6.63 -3.21
C GLY A 28 1.47 -6.58 -4.40
N ARG A 29 0.39 -5.82 -4.26
CA ARG A 29 -0.58 -5.68 -5.34
C ARG A 29 0.14 -5.19 -6.61
N GLU A 30 -0.20 -5.73 -7.76
CA GLU A 30 0.39 -5.26 -9.03
C GLU A 30 -0.24 -3.92 -9.43
N PRO A 31 0.51 -3.05 -10.14
CA PRO A 31 -0.07 -1.85 -10.74
C PRO A 31 -1.17 -2.26 -11.74
N PRO A 32 -2.19 -1.41 -11.97
CA PRO A 32 -3.22 -1.71 -12.95
C PRO A 32 -2.61 -1.94 -14.35
N SER A 33 -3.12 -2.93 -15.09
CA SER A 33 -2.51 -3.43 -16.33
C SER A 33 -2.81 -2.61 -17.58
N GLU A 34 -3.85 -1.78 -17.57
CA GLU A 34 -4.33 -1.02 -18.74
C GLU A 34 -4.76 0.40 -18.34
N GLY A 35 -4.16 1.43 -18.95
CA GLY A 35 -4.42 2.83 -18.65
C GLY A 35 -3.16 3.68 -18.49
N THR A 36 -3.33 4.94 -18.10
CA THR A 36 -2.23 5.88 -17.87
C THR A 36 -2.36 6.60 -16.53
N ILE A 37 -1.23 6.77 -15.83
CA ILE A 37 -1.18 7.61 -14.62
C ILE A 37 -1.12 9.07 -15.06
N GLY A 38 -2.11 9.86 -14.65
CA GLY A 38 -2.22 11.27 -14.94
C GLY A 38 -2.71 12.10 -13.74
N GLY A 39 -2.94 13.38 -14.00
CA GLY A 39 -3.47 14.31 -13.00
C GLY A 39 -2.46 14.80 -11.95
N PRO A 40 -2.91 15.64 -11.01
CA PRO A 40 -2.06 16.16 -9.94
C PRO A 40 -1.68 15.06 -8.95
N GLU A 41 -0.50 15.18 -8.38
CA GLU A 41 -0.10 14.34 -7.25
C GLU A 41 -0.69 14.87 -5.94
N LEU A 42 -1.27 13.96 -5.15
CA LEU A 42 -1.81 14.25 -3.83
C LEU A 42 -1.06 13.46 -2.75
N TRP A 43 -1.02 14.02 -1.55
CA TRP A 43 -0.57 13.30 -0.36
C TRP A 43 -1.71 13.23 0.66
N CYS A 44 -1.84 12.10 1.33
CA CYS A 44 -2.83 11.90 2.36
C CYS A 44 -2.29 11.05 3.51
N VAL A 45 -2.93 11.19 4.66
CA VAL A 45 -2.79 10.26 5.78
C VAL A 45 -4.03 9.37 5.77
N ILE A 46 -3.84 8.06 5.79
CA ILE A 46 -4.92 7.08 5.88
C ILE A 46 -4.81 6.37 7.23
N VAL A 47 -5.94 6.24 7.91
CA VAL A 47 -6.12 5.43 9.11
C VAL A 47 -7.24 4.45 8.84
N VAL A 48 -6.90 3.17 8.73
CA VAL A 48 -7.82 2.06 8.56
C VAL A 48 -8.21 1.54 9.93
N ASP A 49 -9.51 1.49 10.20
CA ASP A 49 -10.05 0.72 11.32
C ASP A 49 -10.37 -0.69 10.81
N CYS A 50 -9.53 -1.63 11.23
CA CYS A 50 -9.56 -3.01 10.74
C CYS A 50 -10.72 -3.82 11.32
N ASN A 51 -11.47 -3.26 12.27
CA ASN A 51 -12.66 -3.88 12.83
C ASN A 51 -13.94 -3.41 12.15
N SER A 52 -13.99 -2.18 11.63
CA SER A 52 -15.21 -1.60 11.05
C SER A 52 -15.28 -1.70 9.52
N GLY A 53 -14.16 -2.00 8.84
CA GLY A 53 -14.12 -2.03 7.37
C GLY A 53 -14.15 -0.64 6.74
N TYR A 54 -13.78 0.39 7.49
CA TYR A 54 -13.67 1.76 7.02
C TYR A 54 -12.27 2.32 7.26
N ALA A 55 -11.84 3.16 6.34
CA ALA A 55 -10.66 3.99 6.51
C ALA A 55 -11.07 5.46 6.56
N THR A 56 -10.42 6.24 7.42
CA THR A 56 -10.49 7.69 7.37
C THR A 56 -9.24 8.21 6.67
N ALA A 57 -9.42 9.01 5.63
CA ALA A 57 -8.32 9.59 4.88
C ALA A 57 -8.41 11.11 4.90
N ARG A 58 -7.26 11.77 5.09
CA ARG A 58 -7.14 13.23 5.01
C ARG A 58 -6.19 13.60 3.89
N PHE A 59 -6.76 14.02 2.76
CA PHE A 59 -6.04 14.45 1.58
C PHE A 59 -5.62 15.91 1.69
N LYS A 60 -4.45 16.22 1.15
CA LYS A 60 -3.91 17.57 1.05
C LYS A 60 -3.44 17.83 -0.37
N ARG A 61 -3.75 19.03 -0.89
CA ARG A 61 -3.20 19.57 -2.13
C ARG A 61 -2.79 21.02 -1.95
N VAL A 62 -1.84 21.48 -2.74
CA VAL A 62 -1.46 22.90 -2.82
C VAL A 62 -1.90 23.44 -4.16
N VAL A 63 -2.79 24.43 -4.16
CA VAL A 63 -3.28 25.12 -5.36
C VAL A 63 -3.20 26.62 -5.09
N ASN A 64 -2.60 27.38 -5.99
CA ASN A 64 -2.45 28.84 -5.85
C ASN A 64 -1.86 29.26 -4.50
N CYS A 65 -0.80 28.57 -4.04
CA CYS A 65 -0.15 28.78 -2.75
C CYS A 65 -1.04 28.56 -1.50
N GLN A 66 -2.24 28.00 -1.67
CA GLN A 66 -3.13 27.65 -0.57
C GLN A 66 -3.18 26.13 -0.37
N VAL A 67 -3.12 25.71 0.90
CA VAL A 67 -3.30 24.30 1.27
C VAL A 67 -4.79 24.02 1.36
N GLN A 68 -5.29 23.15 0.49
CA GLN A 68 -6.64 22.62 0.56
C GLN A 68 -6.60 21.24 1.19
N THR A 69 -7.58 20.95 2.06
CA THR A 69 -7.68 19.65 2.72
C THR A 69 -9.08 19.08 2.58
N GLN A 70 -9.17 17.78 2.35
CA GLN A 70 -10.44 17.05 2.28
C GLN A 70 -10.34 15.81 3.17
N GLY A 71 -11.29 15.65 4.09
CA GLY A 71 -11.41 14.47 4.94
C GLY A 71 -12.54 13.59 4.43
N LEU A 72 -12.28 12.29 4.29
CA LEU A 72 -13.26 11.33 3.79
C LEU A 72 -13.21 10.04 4.63
N ALA A 73 -14.38 9.44 4.83
CA ALA A 73 -14.48 8.03 5.16
C ALA A 73 -14.54 7.24 3.85
N ILE A 74 -13.70 6.22 3.73
CA ILE A 74 -13.54 5.39 2.54
C ILE A 74 -13.85 3.96 2.95
N PRO A 75 -14.71 3.23 2.22
CA PRO A 75 -14.86 1.80 2.42
C PRO A 75 -13.50 1.12 2.27
N SER A 76 -13.09 0.33 3.26
CA SER A 76 -11.86 -0.45 3.21
C SER A 76 -12.24 -1.93 3.23
N GLN A 77 -12.11 -2.56 2.06
CA GLN A 77 -12.46 -3.99 1.90
C GLN A 77 -11.51 -4.89 2.70
N ASN A 78 -10.26 -4.45 2.95
CA ASN A 78 -9.23 -5.22 3.65
C ASN A 78 -8.34 -4.31 4.51
N CYS A 79 -7.97 -4.79 5.70
CA CYS A 79 -6.90 -4.23 6.51
C CYS A 79 -5.55 -4.59 5.86
N PRO A 80 -4.74 -3.62 5.40
CA PRO A 80 -3.43 -3.92 4.86
C PRO A 80 -2.55 -4.57 5.94
N THR A 81 -1.80 -5.62 5.60
CA THR A 81 -0.88 -6.26 6.54
C THR A 81 0.56 -5.78 6.35
N SER A 82 0.81 -4.99 5.31
CA SER A 82 2.10 -4.41 4.98
C SER A 82 1.96 -3.14 4.13
N GLU A 83 3.07 -2.41 3.98
CA GLU A 83 3.18 -1.31 2.99
C GLU A 83 2.88 -1.76 1.57
N ALA A 84 3.30 -2.96 1.21
CA ALA A 84 3.13 -3.53 -0.13
C ALA A 84 1.66 -3.87 -0.43
N ASP A 85 0.88 -4.25 0.59
CA ASP A 85 -0.56 -4.54 0.46
C ASP A 85 -1.40 -3.27 0.26
N ALA A 86 -0.94 -2.15 0.83
CA ALA A 86 -1.58 -0.84 0.68
C ALA A 86 -1.25 -0.18 -0.67
N LEU A 87 -0.17 -0.60 -1.32
CA LEU A 87 0.22 -0.09 -2.63
C LEU A 87 -0.79 -0.51 -3.71
N TRP A 88 -1.00 0.36 -4.70
CA TRP A 88 -1.90 0.17 -5.84
C TRP A 88 -3.37 -0.05 -5.49
N GLN A 89 -3.76 0.20 -4.24
CA GLN A 89 -5.17 0.21 -3.88
C GLN A 89 -5.89 1.37 -4.58
N THR A 90 -7.03 1.05 -5.17
CA THR A 90 -7.98 2.01 -5.72
C THR A 90 -8.80 2.62 -4.60
N LEU A 91 -8.96 3.94 -4.63
CA LEU A 91 -9.81 4.67 -3.71
C LEU A 91 -11.08 5.08 -4.47
N GLU A 92 -12.21 4.47 -4.11
CA GLU A 92 -13.49 4.69 -4.78
C GLU A 92 -14.17 6.00 -4.31
N VAL A 93 -13.46 7.12 -4.45
CA VAL A 93 -13.87 8.43 -3.93
C VAL A 93 -13.60 9.56 -4.91
N LYS A 94 -14.34 10.66 -4.75
CA LYS A 94 -14.08 11.93 -5.46
C LYS A 94 -13.17 12.84 -4.63
N LEU A 95 -12.11 13.33 -5.25
CA LEU A 95 -11.10 14.17 -4.62
C LEU A 95 -11.06 15.55 -5.28
N PHE A 96 -11.44 16.58 -4.53
CA PHE A 96 -11.32 17.98 -4.89
C PHE A 96 -11.78 18.35 -6.32
N ASP A 97 -12.86 17.70 -6.78
CA ASP A 97 -13.43 17.85 -8.13
C ASP A 97 -12.42 17.57 -9.27
N ILE A 98 -11.38 16.76 -8.99
CA ILE A 98 -10.39 16.33 -9.98
C ILE A 98 -10.94 15.17 -10.79
N ASN A 99 -11.62 14.24 -10.12
CA ASN A 99 -12.12 13.00 -10.70
C ASN A 99 -13.65 12.89 -10.53
N ASP A 100 -14.37 13.81 -11.17
CA ASP A 100 -15.84 13.87 -11.09
C ASP A 100 -16.52 12.58 -11.54
N ASN A 101 -15.87 11.83 -12.44
CA ASN A 101 -16.24 10.47 -12.78
C ASN A 101 -15.13 9.46 -12.37
N PRO A 102 -15.32 8.72 -11.26
CA PRO A 102 -14.38 7.70 -10.81
C PRO A 102 -14.16 6.55 -11.80
N SER A 103 -15.10 6.32 -12.73
CA SER A 103 -15.00 5.26 -13.74
C SER A 103 -14.02 5.60 -14.87
N THR A 104 -13.69 6.87 -15.07
CA THR A 104 -12.72 7.32 -16.09
C THR A 104 -11.41 7.77 -15.47
N MET A 105 -11.41 8.12 -14.18
CA MET A 105 -10.24 8.61 -13.46
C MET A 105 -10.30 8.13 -12.01
N THR A 106 -9.62 7.03 -11.71
CA THR A 106 -9.65 6.39 -10.40
C THR A 106 -8.43 6.80 -9.57
N PRO A 107 -8.59 7.36 -8.37
CA PRO A 107 -7.46 7.60 -7.48
C PRO A 107 -6.84 6.27 -7.04
N ILE A 108 -5.52 6.17 -7.12
CA ILE A 108 -4.74 4.98 -6.75
C ILE A 108 -3.58 5.37 -5.84
N ILE A 109 -3.24 4.50 -4.89
CA ILE A 109 -2.06 4.66 -4.04
C ILE A 109 -0.82 4.23 -4.81
N THR A 110 0.09 5.17 -5.09
CA THR A 110 1.33 4.88 -5.84
C THR A 110 2.58 4.86 -4.97
N LYS A 111 2.46 5.29 -3.71
CA LYS A 111 3.53 5.20 -2.71
C LYS A 111 2.92 5.15 -1.31
N VAL A 112 3.55 4.37 -0.45
CA VAL A 112 3.23 4.28 0.98
C VAL A 112 4.48 4.67 1.78
N LYS A 113 4.28 5.36 2.90
CA LYS A 113 5.33 5.70 3.87
C LYS A 113 4.76 5.64 5.29
N ASN A 114 5.66 5.54 6.26
CA ASN A 114 5.32 5.65 7.68
C ASN A 114 4.21 4.67 8.09
N TYR A 115 4.24 3.46 7.54
CA TYR A 115 3.28 2.44 7.89
C TYR A 115 3.44 2.03 9.35
N ARG A 116 2.31 1.96 10.03
CA ARG A 116 2.24 1.60 11.44
C ARG A 116 0.96 0.82 11.70
N GLU A 117 1.12 -0.33 12.33
CA GLU A 117 0.03 -1.11 12.88
C GLU A 117 -0.03 -0.87 14.38
N ASP A 118 -1.24 -0.62 14.89
CA ASP A 118 -1.51 -0.39 16.30
C ASP A 118 -2.65 -1.30 16.75
N ASN A 119 -2.39 -2.02 17.85
CA ASN A 119 -3.35 -2.87 18.52
C ASN A 119 -3.49 -2.38 19.97
N TYR A 120 -4.69 -1.97 20.36
CA TYR A 120 -4.94 -1.43 21.69
C TYR A 120 -6.31 -1.86 22.23
N ASN A 121 -6.46 -1.89 23.55
CA ASN A 121 -7.71 -2.25 24.21
C ASN A 121 -8.36 -1.00 24.81
N ILE A 122 -9.59 -0.70 24.39
CA ILE A 122 -10.39 0.40 24.96
C ILE A 122 -11.63 -0.20 25.60
N GLY A 123 -11.76 -0.07 26.92
CA GLY A 123 -12.95 -0.52 27.65
C GLY A 123 -13.26 -2.02 27.49
N GLY A 124 -12.24 -2.85 27.29
CA GLY A 124 -12.38 -4.29 27.04
C GLY A 124 -12.59 -4.68 25.57
N THR A 125 -12.67 -3.70 24.66
CA THR A 125 -12.74 -3.94 23.22
C THR A 125 -11.35 -3.84 22.61
N SER A 126 -10.92 -4.88 21.89
CA SER A 126 -9.70 -4.85 21.09
C SER A 126 -9.94 -4.02 19.83
N VAL A 127 -9.10 -3.02 19.61
CA VAL A 127 -9.14 -2.14 18.45
C VAL A 127 -7.85 -2.35 17.67
N HIS A 128 -7.98 -2.68 16.39
CA HIS A 128 -6.88 -2.86 15.46
C HIS A 128 -6.95 -1.77 14.40
N THR A 129 -5.90 -0.95 14.33
CA THR A 129 -5.80 0.12 13.33
C THR A 129 -4.49 0.06 12.57
N VAL A 130 -4.55 0.35 11.28
CA VAL A 130 -3.38 0.52 10.42
C VAL A 130 -3.35 1.97 9.93
N SER A 131 -2.20 2.62 10.02
CA SER A 131 -2.03 4.00 9.57
C SER A 131 -0.80 4.15 8.69
N PHE A 132 -0.89 5.02 7.68
CA PHE A 132 0.21 5.30 6.77
C PHE A 132 0.00 6.61 6.01
N ASP A 133 1.10 7.17 5.52
CA ASP A 133 1.09 8.27 4.55
C ASP A 133 1.06 7.67 3.14
N ALA A 134 0.13 8.13 2.31
CA ALA A 134 -0.03 7.66 0.94
C ALA A 134 0.12 8.80 -0.07
N GLN A 135 0.93 8.55 -1.10
CA GLN A 135 0.89 9.31 -2.34
C GLN A 135 -0.24 8.76 -3.20
N VAL A 136 -1.12 9.65 -3.66
CA VAL A 136 -2.25 9.31 -4.51
C VAL A 136 -2.06 9.98 -5.85
N LYS A 137 -2.21 9.19 -6.91
CA LYS A 137 -2.29 9.65 -8.30
C LYS A 137 -3.57 9.14 -8.92
N PHE A 138 -3.85 9.57 -10.14
CA PHE A 138 -5.09 9.22 -10.81
C PHE A 138 -4.80 8.32 -12.01
N TRP A 139 -5.46 7.18 -12.02
CA TRP A 139 -5.43 6.22 -13.11
C TRP A 139 -6.56 6.50 -14.08
N SER A 140 -6.22 6.77 -15.34
CA SER A 140 -7.21 6.91 -16.41
C SER A 140 -7.27 5.61 -17.19
N HIS A 141 -8.46 5.01 -17.26
CA HIS A 141 -8.78 3.81 -18.04
C HIS A 141 -8.93 4.13 -19.53
#